data_AF-A0A1I9SSG6-F1
#
_entry.id   AF-A0A1I9SSG6-F1
#
_cell.length_a   1.000
_cell.length_b   1.000
_cell.length_c   1.000
_cell.angle_alpha   90.00
_cell.angle_beta   90.00
_cell.angle_gamma   90.00
#
_symmetry.space_group_name_H-M   'P 1'
#
loop_
_entity.id
_entity.type
_entity.pdbx_description
1 polymer ?
#
loop_
_entity_poly.entity_id
_entity_poly.type
_entity_poly.pdbx_seq_one_letter_code
_entity_poly.pdbx_strand_id
1 'polypeptide(L)'
;LRFIKKTLKNHADEVVTVHKGAPMTLKAVFESMNLSTYDLTVDMLDVHADRNTFHRFDKFNAKYNPIGESRLREVFLKTDNYMNGKYFARIIKEVASDLEESKYQNAELRLSIYGKSRDEWAKLARWAVQYDVHSDNVRWLIQIPRLFDIFKSNKIMTNFQQFLDNIFQPLFEVSNDPSVNDDLHKFLTHVIGFDSVDDESKPENPLLDADARAPELFTDDENPPYAYYLYYMYANITVLNQLRKQQGLNTFVLRP
;
A
#
# COMPACT_ATOMS: atom_id res chain seq x y z
N LEU A 1 7.41 16.54 8.72
CA LEU A 1 8.54 16.85 9.63
C LEU A 1 8.09 17.38 11.00
N ARG A 2 7.25 18.43 11.08
CA ARG A 2 6.76 18.96 12.38
C ARG A 2 6.14 17.88 13.27
N PHE A 3 5.31 17.02 12.70
CA PHE A 3 4.72 15.87 13.38
C PHE A 3 5.77 14.96 14.04
N ILE A 4 6.82 14.58 13.30
CA ILE A 4 7.89 13.69 13.78
C ILE A 4 8.66 14.34 14.94
N LYS A 5 9.00 15.64 14.81
CA LYS A 5 9.68 16.39 15.89
C LYS A 5 8.81 16.48 17.15
N LYS A 6 7.50 16.74 17.00
CA LYS A 6 6.53 16.79 18.11
C LYS A 6 6.39 15.41 18.77
N THR A 7 6.32 14.34 17.97
CA THR A 7 6.19 12.96 18.46
C THR A 7 7.43 12.54 19.23
N LEU A 8 8.62 12.83 18.71
CA LEU A 8 9.87 12.54 19.42
C LEU A 8 10.00 13.30 20.75
N LYS A 9 9.47 14.53 20.83
CA LYS A 9 9.46 15.30 22.09
C LYS A 9 8.50 14.71 23.13
N ASN A 10 7.34 14.22 22.70
CA ASN A 10 6.24 13.84 23.61
C ASN A 10 6.15 12.33 23.87
N HIS A 11 6.74 11.50 23.00
CA HIS A 11 6.62 10.05 22.99
C HIS A 11 7.98 9.36 22.77
N ALA A 12 9.06 9.97 23.30
CA ALA A 12 10.43 9.49 23.12
C ALA A 12 10.64 8.04 23.59
N ASP A 13 10.00 7.66 24.69
CA ASP A 13 10.17 6.37 25.36
C ASP A 13 9.20 5.28 24.86
N GLU A 14 8.34 5.61 23.90
CA GLU A 14 7.41 4.64 23.30
C GLU A 14 8.21 3.63 22.46
N VAL A 15 7.97 2.33 22.67
CA VAL A 15 8.62 1.26 21.88
C VAL A 15 7.99 1.23 20.50
N VAL A 16 8.79 1.42 19.44
CA VAL A 16 8.28 1.60 18.07
C VAL A 16 8.71 0.53 17.08
N THR A 17 9.71 -0.27 17.42
CA THR A 17 10.21 -1.36 16.57
C THR A 17 10.96 -2.39 17.42
N VAL A 18 11.19 -3.57 16.87
CA VAL A 18 12.05 -4.60 17.46
C VAL A 18 13.23 -4.82 16.53
N HIS A 19 14.43 -4.58 17.04
CA HIS A 19 15.66 -4.79 16.28
C HIS A 19 16.49 -5.91 16.91
N LYS A 20 16.80 -6.96 16.14
CA LYS A 20 17.56 -8.15 16.60
C LYS A 20 16.95 -8.78 17.87
N GLY A 21 15.62 -8.81 17.97
CA GLY A 21 14.89 -9.35 19.12
C GLY A 21 14.79 -8.42 20.33
N ALA A 22 15.42 -7.25 20.31
CA ALA A 22 15.32 -6.25 21.38
C ALA A 22 14.33 -5.13 21.00
N PRO A 23 13.39 -4.77 21.90
CA PRO A 23 12.52 -3.62 21.68
C PRO A 23 13.34 -2.32 21.67
N MET A 24 13.07 -1.44 20.71
CA MET A 24 13.69 -0.13 20.60
C MET A 24 12.64 0.97 20.77
N THR A 25 12.94 1.94 21.63
CA THR A 25 12.14 3.14 21.78
C THR A 25 12.33 4.10 20.61
N LEU A 26 11.41 5.04 20.43
CA LEU A 26 11.53 6.07 19.40
C LEU A 26 12.84 6.84 19.52
N LYS A 27 13.24 7.18 20.75
CA LYS A 27 14.54 7.79 21.04
C LYS A 27 15.71 6.92 20.61
N ALA A 28 15.69 5.63 20.96
CA ALA A 28 16.75 4.70 20.59
C ALA A 28 16.87 4.52 19.06
N VAL A 29 15.76 4.58 18.32
CA VAL A 29 15.78 4.55 16.85
C VAL A 29 16.53 5.76 16.29
N PHE A 30 16.24 6.96 16.78
CA PHE A 30 16.92 8.19 16.37
C PHE A 30 18.42 8.19 16.73
N GLU A 31 18.75 7.75 17.94
CA GLU A 31 20.14 7.61 18.40
C GLU A 31 20.90 6.59 17.54
N SER A 32 20.28 5.46 17.17
CA SER A 32 20.91 4.45 16.31
C SER A 32 21.23 4.92 14.89
N MET A 33 20.53 5.96 14.43
CA MET A 33 20.76 6.59 13.13
C MET A 33 21.70 7.80 13.24
N ASN A 34 22.21 8.11 14.45
CA ASN A 34 23.00 9.29 14.75
C ASN A 34 22.32 10.59 14.29
N LEU A 35 20.99 10.68 14.46
CA LEU A 35 20.19 11.82 14.01
C LEU A 35 19.73 12.66 15.19
N SER A 36 19.97 13.98 15.13
CA SER A 36 19.34 14.93 16.04
C SER A 36 17.97 15.39 15.52
N THR A 37 17.13 15.91 16.40
CA THR A 37 15.84 16.54 16.05
C THR A 37 16.00 17.74 15.11
N TYR A 38 17.16 18.39 15.12
CA TYR A 38 17.46 19.54 14.27
C TYR A 38 17.86 19.12 12.87
N ASP A 39 18.53 17.98 12.73
CA ASP A 39 19.06 17.45 11.47
C ASP A 39 18.01 16.72 10.63
N LEU A 40 16.80 16.49 11.16
CA LEU A 40 15.75 15.77 10.46
C LEU A 40 15.27 16.54 9.20
N THR A 41 15.67 16.04 8.03
CA THR A 41 15.18 16.49 6.71
C THR A 41 14.19 15.49 6.11
N VAL A 42 13.49 15.91 5.05
CA VAL A 42 12.63 14.99 4.28
C VAL A 42 13.47 13.90 3.61
N ASP A 43 14.74 14.17 3.28
CA ASP A 43 15.65 13.22 2.62
C ASP A 43 15.91 11.99 3.49
N MET A 44 15.99 12.19 4.80
CA MET A 44 16.23 11.10 5.76
C MET A 44 15.03 10.16 5.94
N LEU A 45 13.82 10.61 5.57
CA LEU A 45 12.63 9.77 5.52
C LEU A 45 12.53 8.97 4.21
N ASP A 46 13.45 9.24 3.27
CA ASP A 46 13.52 8.64 1.94
C ASP A 46 12.23 8.84 1.09
N VAL A 47 11.32 9.74 1.48
CA VAL A 47 9.96 9.85 0.89
C VAL A 47 9.87 10.56 -0.48
N HIS A 48 11.00 10.95 -1.09
CA HIS A 48 10.99 11.77 -2.30
C HIS A 48 10.47 11.02 -3.53
N ALA A 49 9.67 11.72 -4.33
CA ALA A 49 9.58 11.50 -5.77
C ALA A 49 10.41 12.62 -6.43
N ASP A 50 11.65 12.32 -6.81
CA ASP A 50 12.55 13.30 -7.46
C ASP A 50 12.20 13.42 -8.96
N ARG A 51 12.44 14.57 -9.58
CA ARG A 51 12.43 14.68 -11.05
C ARG A 51 13.52 13.81 -11.69
N ASN A 52 14.57 13.47 -10.94
CA ASN A 52 15.62 12.54 -11.34
C ASN A 52 15.34 11.05 -10.98
N THR A 53 14.13 10.70 -10.49
CA THR A 53 13.78 9.29 -10.23
C THR A 53 13.65 8.46 -11.52
N PHE A 54 13.61 9.10 -12.69
CA PHE A 54 13.65 8.41 -13.99
C PHE A 54 14.97 7.66 -14.27
N HIS A 55 16.04 7.90 -13.51
CA HIS A 55 17.37 7.30 -13.78
C HIS A 55 18.05 6.65 -12.56
N ARG A 56 17.41 6.61 -11.38
CA ARG A 56 17.96 6.04 -10.14
C ARG A 56 16.92 5.14 -9.44
N PHE A 57 16.88 3.90 -9.92
CA PHE A 57 15.92 2.84 -9.65
C PHE A 57 15.97 2.24 -8.23
N ASP A 58 17.09 2.42 -7.53
CA ASP A 58 17.30 2.04 -6.13
C ASP A 58 16.28 2.72 -5.19
N LYS A 59 15.85 3.94 -5.51
CA LYS A 59 14.87 4.71 -4.72
C LYS A 59 13.41 4.31 -4.95
N PHE A 60 13.04 3.86 -6.15
CA PHE A 60 11.68 3.35 -6.43
C PHE A 60 11.45 2.02 -5.70
N ASN A 61 12.42 1.11 -5.84
CA ASN A 61 12.41 -0.14 -5.09
C ASN A 61 12.47 0.10 -3.58
N ALA A 62 13.26 1.03 -3.04
CA ALA A 62 13.23 1.30 -1.61
C ALA A 62 11.84 1.73 -1.11
N LYS A 63 11.04 2.43 -1.94
CA LYS A 63 9.70 2.94 -1.61
C LYS A 63 8.61 1.87 -1.60
N TYR A 64 8.70 0.87 -2.49
CA TYR A 64 7.69 -0.18 -2.63
C TYR A 64 8.16 -1.58 -2.23
N ASN A 65 9.47 -1.81 -2.09
CA ASN A 65 10.01 -3.09 -1.64
C ASN A 65 9.82 -3.18 -0.11
N PRO A 66 8.98 -4.11 0.38
CA PRO A 66 8.75 -4.27 1.81
C PRO A 66 9.98 -4.74 2.59
N ILE A 67 11.09 -5.09 1.91
CA ILE A 67 12.28 -5.75 2.49
C ILE A 67 13.45 -4.76 2.74
N GLY A 68 13.49 -3.59 2.09
CA GLY A 68 14.69 -2.72 2.05
C GLY A 68 14.61 -1.39 2.80
N GLU A 69 13.71 -1.23 3.77
CA GLU A 69 13.27 0.10 4.22
C GLU A 69 14.14 0.86 5.22
N SER A 70 14.06 2.20 5.14
CA SER A 70 14.44 3.13 6.21
C SER A 70 13.54 2.90 7.43
N ARG A 71 14.15 2.67 8.60
CA ARG A 71 13.43 2.44 9.88
C ARG A 71 12.43 3.55 10.22
N LEU A 72 12.73 4.79 9.83
CA LEU A 72 11.81 5.92 10.05
C LEU A 72 10.56 5.82 9.17
N ARG A 73 10.69 5.34 7.92
CA ARG A 73 9.54 5.09 7.06
C ARG A 73 8.64 4.00 7.66
N GLU A 74 9.24 2.90 8.10
CA GLU A 74 8.49 1.81 8.72
C GLU A 74 7.69 2.31 9.94
N VAL A 75 8.32 3.10 10.82
CA VAL A 75 7.67 3.60 12.04
C VAL A 75 6.57 4.64 11.75
N PHE A 76 6.80 5.58 10.83
CA PHE A 76 5.91 6.73 10.64
C PHE A 76 4.94 6.62 9.47
N LEU A 77 5.24 5.80 8.46
CA LEU A 77 4.57 5.86 7.15
C LEU A 77 4.01 4.50 6.67
N LYS A 78 4.17 3.43 7.46
CA LYS A 78 3.51 2.15 7.18
C LYS A 78 2.27 1.95 8.04
N THR A 79 1.28 1.27 7.44
CA THR A 79 0.06 0.81 8.09
C THR A 79 0.31 -0.46 8.92
N ASP A 80 1.13 -1.38 8.41
CA ASP A 80 1.56 -2.61 9.09
C ASP A 80 2.99 -2.44 9.63
N ASN A 81 3.10 -2.15 10.93
CA ASN A 81 4.36 -2.04 11.66
C ASN A 81 4.17 -2.48 13.13
N TYR A 82 5.22 -2.42 13.96
CA TYR A 82 5.14 -2.84 15.37
C TYR A 82 4.03 -2.12 16.17
N MET A 83 3.73 -0.87 15.83
CA MET A 83 2.69 -0.05 16.46
C MET A 83 1.35 -0.12 15.70
N ASN A 84 1.19 -1.09 14.80
CA ASN A 84 0.03 -1.23 13.91
C ASN A 84 -0.32 0.10 13.22
N GLY A 85 0.66 0.85 12.73
CA GLY A 85 0.42 2.07 11.95
C GLY A 85 -0.15 3.27 12.73
N LYS A 86 -0.08 3.27 14.06
CA LYS A 86 -0.57 4.35 14.94
C LYS A 86 -0.12 5.74 14.50
N TYR A 87 1.17 5.91 14.19
CA TYR A 87 1.70 7.22 13.78
C TYR A 87 1.27 7.60 12.38
N PHE A 88 1.21 6.66 11.45
CA PHE A 88 0.73 6.94 10.11
C PHE A 88 -0.74 7.39 10.13
N ALA A 89 -1.58 6.71 10.91
CA ALA A 89 -2.98 7.13 11.10
C ALA A 89 -3.11 8.53 11.69
N ARG A 90 -2.28 8.88 12.68
CA ARG A 90 -2.27 10.25 13.25
C ARG A 90 -1.89 11.31 12.22
N ILE A 91 -0.93 11.01 11.34
CA ILE A 91 -0.56 11.92 10.25
C ILE A 91 -1.74 12.11 9.29
N ILE A 92 -2.39 11.02 8.89
CA ILE A 92 -3.56 11.08 8.02
C ILE A 92 -4.70 11.88 8.67
N LYS A 93 -4.92 11.74 9.98
CA LYS A 93 -5.92 12.53 10.72
C LYS A 93 -5.61 14.02 10.74
N GLU A 94 -4.35 14.42 10.94
CA GLU A 94 -3.96 15.84 10.84
C GLU A 94 -4.23 16.36 9.41
N VAL A 95 -3.89 15.60 8.37
CA VAL A 95 -4.15 15.98 6.97
C VAL A 95 -5.65 16.04 6.66
N ALA A 96 -6.44 15.09 7.15
CA ALA A 96 -7.88 15.05 6.98
C ALA A 96 -8.54 16.27 7.64
N SER A 97 -8.14 16.61 8.87
CA SER A 97 -8.61 17.81 9.57
C SER A 97 -8.35 19.08 8.78
N ASP A 98 -7.14 19.25 8.22
CA ASP A 98 -6.78 20.40 7.40
C ASP A 98 -7.63 20.49 6.10
N LEU A 99 -7.95 19.33 5.50
CA LEU A 99 -8.81 19.25 4.31
C LEU A 99 -10.28 19.57 4.63
N GLU A 100 -10.78 19.12 5.78
CA GLU A 100 -12.15 19.39 6.24
C GLU A 100 -12.38 20.86 6.61
N GLU A 101 -11.36 21.56 7.12
CA GLU A 101 -11.39 23.01 7.32
C GLU A 101 -11.56 23.78 5.98
N SER A 102 -11.11 23.17 4.88
CA SER A 102 -11.17 23.75 3.54
C SER A 102 -12.34 23.18 2.73
N LYS A 103 -13.51 23.84 2.79
CA LYS A 103 -14.78 23.40 2.16
C LYS A 103 -14.69 22.84 0.72
N TYR A 104 -13.78 23.34 -0.11
CA TYR A 104 -13.67 22.97 -1.53
C TYR A 104 -12.46 22.10 -1.86
N GLN A 105 -11.70 21.68 -0.86
CA GLN A 105 -10.54 20.80 -1.05
C GLN A 105 -10.95 19.36 -0.79
N ASN A 106 -10.65 18.49 -1.75
CA ASN A 106 -10.85 17.06 -1.64
C ASN A 106 -9.56 16.36 -2.07
N ALA A 107 -9.32 15.18 -1.52
CA ALA A 107 -8.13 14.39 -1.84
C ALA A 107 -8.49 12.94 -2.16
N GLU A 108 -7.88 12.44 -3.23
CA GLU A 108 -7.84 11.02 -3.55
C GLU A 108 -6.47 10.47 -3.16
N LEU A 109 -6.39 9.89 -1.96
CA LEU A 109 -5.16 9.35 -1.41
C LEU A 109 -4.97 7.90 -1.84
N ARG A 110 -3.71 7.47 -1.97
CA ARG A 110 -3.36 6.11 -2.40
C ARG A 110 -2.80 5.29 -1.25
N LEU A 111 -3.29 4.06 -1.11
CA LEU A 111 -2.75 3.04 -0.19
C LEU A 111 -2.33 1.81 -0.98
N SER A 112 -1.19 1.22 -0.62
CA SER A 112 -0.67 0.05 -1.32
C SER A 112 -1.28 -1.25 -0.79
N ILE A 113 -1.67 -2.13 -1.70
CA ILE A 113 -1.78 -3.57 -1.46
C ILE A 113 -0.79 -4.25 -2.39
N TYR A 114 0.08 -5.08 -1.85
CA TYR A 114 1.19 -5.68 -2.59
C TYR A 114 0.84 -7.02 -3.22
N GLY A 115 -0.24 -7.68 -2.79
CA GLY A 115 -0.61 -8.99 -3.32
C GLY A 115 0.34 -10.13 -2.91
N LYS A 116 1.14 -9.92 -1.85
CA LYS A 116 2.03 -10.92 -1.26
C LYS A 116 1.26 -11.94 -0.42
N SER A 117 0.21 -11.51 0.28
CA SER A 117 -0.66 -12.36 1.10
C SER A 117 -2.09 -11.86 1.08
N ARG A 118 -3.05 -12.80 1.22
CA ARG A 118 -4.49 -12.52 1.40
C ARG A 118 -4.79 -11.68 2.64
N ASP A 119 -3.95 -11.81 3.67
CA ASP A 119 -4.13 -11.12 4.96
C ASP A 119 -3.89 -9.60 4.87
N GLU A 120 -3.27 -9.11 3.79
CA GLU A 120 -2.97 -7.69 3.62
C GLU A 120 -4.23 -6.83 3.69
N TRP A 121 -5.32 -7.27 3.06
CA TRP A 121 -6.59 -6.58 3.11
C TRP A 121 -7.17 -6.50 4.53
N ALA A 122 -7.11 -7.61 5.27
CA ALA A 122 -7.61 -7.65 6.64
C ALA A 122 -6.80 -6.73 7.56
N LYS A 123 -5.48 -6.69 7.41
CA LYS A 123 -4.61 -5.78 8.17
C LYS A 123 -4.87 -4.32 7.82
N LEU A 124 -4.97 -3.99 6.53
CA LEU A 124 -5.22 -2.63 6.08
C LEU A 124 -6.58 -2.12 6.55
N ALA A 125 -7.62 -2.94 6.43
CA ALA A 125 -8.96 -2.61 6.87
C ALA A 125 -9.04 -2.42 8.38
N ARG A 126 -8.41 -3.32 9.16
CA ARG A 126 -8.32 -3.20 10.61
C ARG A 126 -7.63 -1.89 11.00
N TRP A 127 -6.51 -1.55 10.37
CA TRP A 127 -5.85 -0.26 10.59
C TRP A 127 -6.80 0.91 10.30
N ALA A 128 -7.53 0.84 9.17
CA ALA A 128 -8.42 1.92 8.77
C ALA A 128 -9.54 2.16 9.80
N VAL A 129 -10.20 1.08 10.25
CA VAL A 129 -11.31 1.12 11.20
C VAL A 129 -10.84 1.40 12.62
N GLN A 130 -9.79 0.73 13.10
CA GLN A 130 -9.29 0.88 14.47
C GLN A 130 -8.85 2.31 14.77
N TYR A 131 -8.18 2.96 13.81
CA TYR A 131 -7.75 4.35 13.97
C TYR A 131 -8.73 5.36 13.42
N ASP A 132 -9.86 4.93 12.86
CA ASP A 132 -10.92 5.81 12.34
C ASP A 132 -10.34 6.85 11.35
N VAL A 133 -9.57 6.39 10.36
CA VAL A 133 -8.99 7.25 9.31
C VAL A 133 -9.99 7.51 8.18
N HIS A 134 -11.15 8.01 8.59
CA HIS A 134 -12.25 8.43 7.73
C HIS A 134 -12.27 9.95 7.60
N SER A 135 -12.68 10.45 6.43
CA SER A 135 -12.99 11.86 6.18
C SER A 135 -13.95 11.97 5.00
N ASP A 136 -14.87 12.93 5.07
CA ASP A 136 -15.80 13.21 3.97
C ASP A 136 -15.09 13.77 2.73
N ASN A 137 -13.98 14.47 2.95
CA ASN A 137 -13.16 15.11 1.91
C ASN A 137 -12.09 14.16 1.33
N VAL A 138 -11.96 12.94 1.87
CA VAL A 138 -10.93 11.98 1.46
C VAL A 138 -11.56 10.69 0.93
N ARG A 139 -11.05 10.24 -0.22
CA ARG A 139 -11.35 8.92 -0.78
C ARG A 139 -10.06 8.16 -1.07
N TRP A 140 -10.14 6.84 -1.02
CA TRP A 140 -8.99 5.97 -1.16
C TRP A 140 -8.95 5.29 -2.53
N LEU A 141 -7.80 5.35 -3.19
CA LEU A 141 -7.44 4.44 -4.26
C LEU A 141 -6.46 3.39 -3.73
N ILE A 142 -6.64 2.16 -4.19
CA ILE A 142 -5.74 1.07 -3.85
C ILE A 142 -4.75 0.91 -4.99
N GLN A 143 -3.49 1.25 -4.72
CA GLN A 143 -2.41 1.07 -5.67
C GLN A 143 -1.82 -0.34 -5.51
N ILE A 144 -1.60 -1.01 -6.63
CA ILE A 144 -1.06 -2.36 -6.71
C ILE A 144 0.28 -2.27 -7.44
N PRO A 145 1.41 -2.36 -6.71
CA PRO A 145 2.72 -2.39 -7.33
C PRO A 145 2.96 -3.66 -8.15
N ARG A 146 3.44 -3.55 -9.39
CA ARG A 146 3.73 -4.69 -10.29
C ARG A 146 5.07 -5.36 -9.96
N LEU A 147 5.16 -5.99 -8.79
CA LEU A 147 6.40 -6.54 -8.23
C LEU A 147 6.43 -8.09 -8.21
N PHE A 148 5.74 -8.74 -9.15
CA PHE A 148 5.66 -10.21 -9.18
C PHE A 148 7.03 -10.88 -9.31
N ASP A 149 7.92 -10.34 -10.13
CA ASP A 149 9.32 -10.77 -10.28
C ASP A 149 10.09 -10.79 -8.95
N ILE A 150 9.89 -9.78 -8.10
CA ILE A 150 10.48 -9.72 -6.76
C ILE A 150 9.91 -10.84 -5.88
N PHE A 151 8.61 -11.07 -5.91
CA PHE A 151 8.00 -12.14 -5.11
C PHE A 151 8.40 -13.53 -5.59
N LYS A 152 8.52 -13.70 -6.90
CA LYS A 152 8.95 -14.93 -7.56
C LYS A 152 10.40 -15.28 -7.23
N SER A 153 11.33 -14.33 -7.37
CA SER A 153 12.74 -14.51 -7.03
C SER A 153 12.97 -14.81 -5.54
N ASN A 154 12.15 -14.24 -4.66
CA ASN A 154 12.15 -14.54 -3.22
C ASN A 154 11.35 -15.80 -2.84
N LYS A 155 10.82 -16.55 -3.82
CA LYS A 155 10.04 -17.79 -3.62
C LYS A 155 8.81 -17.60 -2.71
N ILE A 156 8.23 -16.41 -2.72
CA ILE A 156 7.01 -16.10 -1.95
C ILE A 156 5.78 -16.65 -2.65
N MET A 157 5.78 -16.64 -3.98
CA MET A 157 4.69 -17.16 -4.82
C MET A 157 5.24 -17.89 -6.05
N THR A 158 4.47 -18.85 -6.58
CA THR A 158 4.94 -19.70 -7.69
C THR A 158 4.41 -19.30 -9.05
N ASN A 159 3.21 -18.73 -9.13
CA ASN A 159 2.59 -18.30 -10.39
C ASN A 159 1.81 -17.00 -10.22
N PHE A 160 1.46 -16.36 -11.33
CA PHE A 160 0.74 -15.09 -11.32
C PHE A 160 -0.68 -15.20 -10.75
N GLN A 161 -1.33 -16.36 -10.86
CA GLN A 161 -2.65 -16.58 -10.25
C GLN A 161 -2.64 -16.32 -8.74
N GLN A 162 -1.61 -16.75 -8.01
CA GLN A 162 -1.52 -16.50 -6.56
C GLN A 162 -1.50 -15.01 -6.23
N PHE A 163 -0.86 -14.19 -7.07
CA PHE A 163 -0.87 -12.74 -6.92
C PHE A 163 -2.29 -12.16 -7.08
N LEU A 164 -2.99 -12.59 -8.14
CA LEU A 164 -4.38 -12.18 -8.38
C LEU A 164 -5.32 -12.66 -7.27
N ASP A 165 -5.15 -13.89 -6.79
CA ASP A 165 -5.93 -14.45 -5.69
C ASP A 165 -5.76 -13.62 -4.41
N ASN A 166 -4.52 -13.25 -4.09
CA ASN A 166 -4.22 -12.45 -2.90
C ASN A 166 -4.90 -11.07 -2.93
N ILE A 167 -5.12 -10.52 -4.13
CA ILE A 167 -5.75 -9.21 -4.31
C ILE A 167 -7.27 -9.33 -4.36
N PHE A 168 -7.80 -10.21 -5.21
CA PHE A 168 -9.23 -10.21 -5.55
C PHE A 168 -10.06 -11.18 -4.73
N GLN A 169 -9.52 -12.31 -4.29
CA GLN A 169 -10.31 -13.31 -3.56
C GLN A 169 -10.91 -12.73 -2.26
N PRO A 170 -10.16 -12.01 -1.40
CA PRO A 170 -10.74 -11.39 -0.20
C PRO A 170 -11.87 -10.39 -0.50
N LEU A 171 -11.79 -9.72 -1.66
CA LEU A 171 -12.81 -8.76 -2.10
C LEU A 171 -14.09 -9.46 -2.56
N PHE A 172 -13.96 -10.58 -3.27
CA PHE A 172 -15.10 -11.42 -3.65
C PHE A 172 -15.78 -12.02 -2.42
N GLU A 173 -15.00 -12.56 -1.48
CA GLU A 173 -15.51 -13.16 -0.24
C GLU A 173 -16.32 -12.14 0.57
N VAL A 174 -15.78 -10.95 0.83
CA VAL A 174 -16.47 -9.88 1.58
C VAL A 174 -17.64 -9.25 0.82
N SER A 175 -17.58 -9.22 -0.51
CA SER A 175 -18.73 -8.77 -1.29
C SER A 175 -19.86 -9.78 -1.14
N ASN A 176 -19.57 -11.08 -1.30
CA ASN A 176 -20.56 -12.14 -1.17
C ASN A 176 -21.18 -12.21 0.24
N ASP A 177 -20.35 -12.19 1.29
CA ASP A 177 -20.77 -12.21 2.69
C ASP A 177 -19.94 -11.19 3.51
N PRO A 178 -20.54 -10.04 3.88
CA PRO A 178 -19.88 -9.03 4.69
C PRO A 178 -19.36 -9.55 6.05
N SER A 179 -20.01 -10.57 6.62
CA SER A 179 -19.68 -11.07 7.97
C SER A 179 -18.33 -11.78 8.06
N VAL A 180 -17.77 -12.18 6.90
CA VAL A 180 -16.43 -12.77 6.80
C VAL A 180 -15.37 -11.78 7.30
N ASN A 181 -15.53 -10.49 7.02
CA ASN A 181 -14.65 -9.43 7.50
C ASN A 181 -15.37 -8.07 7.46
N ASP A 182 -16.03 -7.75 8.57
CA ASP A 182 -16.78 -6.50 8.75
C ASP A 182 -15.89 -5.24 8.57
N ASP A 183 -14.64 -5.30 9.03
CA ASP A 183 -13.72 -4.17 8.91
C ASP A 183 -13.39 -3.89 7.44
N LEU A 184 -13.13 -4.95 6.65
CA LEU A 184 -12.88 -4.83 5.22
C LEU A 184 -14.13 -4.33 4.49
N HIS A 185 -15.32 -4.84 4.84
CA HIS A 185 -16.56 -4.36 4.26
C HIS A 185 -16.73 -2.84 4.46
N LYS A 186 -16.54 -2.35 5.70
CA LYS A 186 -16.60 -0.91 6.03
C LYS A 186 -15.54 -0.11 5.28
N PHE A 187 -14.30 -0.59 5.27
CA PHE A 187 -13.21 0.10 4.57
C PHE A 187 -13.50 0.26 3.08
N LEU A 188 -14.00 -0.79 2.42
CA LEU A 188 -14.30 -0.78 0.98
C LEU A 188 -15.37 0.25 0.60
N THR A 189 -16.25 0.67 1.50
CA THR A 189 -17.22 1.75 1.21
C THR A 189 -16.56 3.11 0.93
N HIS A 190 -15.31 3.29 1.36
CA HIS A 190 -14.51 4.51 1.19
C HIS A 190 -13.47 4.38 0.07
N VAL A 191 -13.32 3.18 -0.47
CA VAL A 191 -12.45 2.89 -1.60
C VAL A 191 -13.22 3.15 -2.89
N ILE A 192 -12.62 3.94 -3.78
CA ILE A 192 -13.25 4.32 -5.05
C ILE A 192 -12.65 3.59 -6.24
N GLY A 193 -11.43 3.08 -6.15
CA GLY A 193 -10.77 2.49 -7.31
C GLY A 193 -9.43 1.83 -7.03
N PHE A 194 -8.90 1.25 -8.10
CA PHE A 194 -7.61 0.59 -8.15
C PHE A 194 -6.68 1.30 -9.13
N ASP A 195 -5.41 1.31 -8.81
CA ASP A 195 -4.32 1.90 -9.60
C ASP A 195 -3.20 0.85 -9.71
N SER A 196 -2.57 0.71 -10.88
CA SER A 196 -1.49 -0.26 -11.11
C SER A 196 -0.19 0.51 -11.31
N VAL A 197 0.80 0.32 -10.44
CA VAL A 197 2.01 1.14 -10.43
C VAL A 197 3.28 0.32 -10.63
N ASP A 198 4.18 0.77 -11.51
CA ASP A 198 5.58 0.33 -11.58
C ASP A 198 6.40 1.43 -12.27
N ASP A 199 7.68 1.18 -12.49
CA ASP A 199 8.50 2.02 -13.35
C ASP A 199 8.21 1.76 -14.84
N GLU A 200 7.48 2.69 -15.45
CA GLU A 200 7.12 2.68 -16.88
C GLU A 200 8.31 2.87 -17.82
N SER A 201 9.51 3.16 -17.32
CA SER A 201 10.73 3.24 -18.13
C SER A 201 11.37 1.88 -18.39
N LYS A 202 10.95 0.82 -17.67
CA LYS A 202 11.45 -0.53 -17.90
C LYS A 202 11.07 -0.98 -19.31
N PRO A 203 12.03 -1.47 -20.11
CA PRO A 203 11.69 -2.10 -21.37
C PRO A 203 10.89 -3.38 -21.09
N GLU A 204 9.69 -3.45 -21.65
CA GLU A 204 8.84 -4.63 -21.63
C GLU A 204 8.37 -4.93 -23.06
N ASN A 205 7.95 -6.17 -23.30
CA ASN A 205 7.30 -6.52 -24.57
C ASN A 205 5.82 -6.10 -24.50
N PRO A 206 5.38 -5.08 -25.25
CA PRO A 206 4.03 -4.54 -25.11
C PRO A 206 2.95 -5.46 -25.70
N LEU A 207 3.34 -6.48 -26.47
CA LEU A 207 2.40 -7.36 -27.15
C LEU A 207 1.87 -8.44 -26.20
N LEU A 208 0.59 -8.31 -25.84
CA LEU A 208 -0.18 -9.43 -25.30
C LEU A 208 -0.50 -10.36 -26.47
N ASP A 209 0.27 -11.44 -26.60
CA ASP A 209 0.02 -12.44 -27.64
C ASP A 209 -1.29 -13.20 -27.35
N ALA A 210 -1.97 -13.68 -28.38
CA ALA A 210 -3.10 -14.59 -28.23
C ALA A 210 -2.69 -15.89 -27.52
N ASP A 211 -1.42 -16.27 -27.67
CA ASP A 211 -0.79 -17.42 -27.02
C ASP A 211 -0.24 -17.09 -25.62
N ALA A 212 -0.56 -15.90 -25.06
CA ALA A 212 -0.17 -15.54 -23.71
C ALA A 212 -0.72 -16.58 -22.71
N ARG A 213 0.19 -17.12 -21.88
CA ARG A 213 -0.15 -18.15 -20.91
C ARG A 213 -1.17 -17.63 -19.90
N ALA A 214 -2.11 -18.48 -19.49
CA ALA A 214 -3.04 -18.16 -18.41
C ALA A 214 -2.28 -17.93 -17.08
N PRO A 215 -2.84 -17.17 -16.11
CA PRO A 215 -2.15 -16.79 -14.88
C PRO A 215 -1.65 -17.97 -14.04
N GLU A 216 -2.35 -19.11 -14.11
CA GLU A 216 -1.98 -20.34 -13.41
C GLU A 216 -0.71 -20.97 -13.98
N LEU A 217 -0.50 -20.79 -15.29
CA LEU A 217 0.62 -21.31 -16.07
C LEU A 217 1.76 -20.27 -16.23
N PHE A 218 1.53 -19.02 -15.83
CA PHE A 218 2.56 -18.00 -15.82
C PHE A 218 3.48 -18.22 -14.62
N THR A 219 4.57 -18.96 -14.85
CA THR A 219 5.58 -19.32 -13.85
C THR A 219 6.96 -18.76 -14.15
N ASP A 220 7.08 -17.89 -15.15
CA ASP A 220 8.34 -17.31 -15.59
C ASP A 220 8.94 -16.43 -14.48
N ASP A 221 10.28 -16.30 -14.49
CA ASP A 221 11.00 -15.46 -13.51
C ASP A 221 10.94 -13.97 -13.87
N GLU A 222 10.63 -13.64 -15.13
CA GLU A 222 10.43 -12.28 -15.60
C GLU A 222 9.04 -11.74 -15.19
N ASN A 223 8.96 -10.43 -15.00
CA ASN A 223 7.69 -9.78 -14.66
C ASN A 223 6.73 -9.84 -15.87
N PRO A 224 5.43 -10.15 -15.67
CA PRO A 224 4.46 -10.03 -16.75
C PRO A 224 4.42 -8.62 -17.34
N PRO A 225 4.18 -8.45 -18.65
CA PRO A 225 4.03 -7.14 -19.26
C PRO A 225 2.87 -6.33 -18.66
N TYR A 226 2.92 -5.00 -18.74
CA TYR A 226 1.85 -4.10 -18.28
C TYR A 226 0.47 -4.49 -18.79
N ALA A 227 0.35 -4.77 -20.09
CA ALA A 227 -0.90 -5.16 -20.71
C ALA A 227 -1.50 -6.43 -20.08
N TYR A 228 -0.65 -7.36 -19.64
CA TYR A 228 -1.06 -8.58 -18.96
C TYR A 228 -1.63 -8.27 -17.57
N TYR A 229 -0.93 -7.46 -16.77
CA TYR A 229 -1.43 -6.99 -15.47
C TYR A 229 -2.79 -6.30 -15.61
N LEU A 230 -2.88 -5.32 -16.51
CA LEU A 230 -4.11 -4.56 -16.70
C LEU A 230 -5.28 -5.42 -17.17
N TYR A 231 -5.04 -6.36 -18.09
CA TYR A 231 -6.09 -7.24 -18.59
C TYR A 231 -6.73 -8.05 -17.46
N TYR A 232 -5.91 -8.74 -16.65
CA TYR A 232 -6.43 -9.56 -15.55
C TYR A 232 -6.98 -8.72 -14.39
N MET A 233 -6.39 -7.55 -14.11
CA MET A 233 -6.98 -6.62 -13.15
C MET A 233 -8.35 -6.12 -13.61
N TYR A 234 -8.46 -5.70 -14.87
CA TYR A 234 -9.72 -5.22 -15.46
C TYR A 234 -10.79 -6.31 -15.47
N ALA A 235 -10.44 -7.52 -15.89
CA ALA A 235 -11.37 -8.66 -15.92
C ALA A 235 -11.92 -8.96 -14.51
N ASN A 236 -11.04 -9.07 -13.51
CA ASN A 236 -11.46 -9.32 -12.13
C ASN A 236 -12.30 -8.18 -11.54
N ILE A 237 -11.89 -6.91 -11.74
CA ILE A 237 -12.64 -5.75 -11.26
C ILE A 237 -14.02 -5.67 -11.92
N THR A 238 -14.13 -6.01 -13.21
CA THR A 238 -15.41 -5.98 -13.93
C THR A 238 -16.40 -6.99 -13.34
N VAL A 239 -15.95 -8.24 -13.12
CA VAL A 239 -16.78 -9.28 -12.51
C VAL A 239 -17.13 -8.94 -11.06
N LEU A 240 -16.16 -8.45 -10.28
CA LEU A 240 -16.37 -8.00 -8.91
C LEU A 240 -17.40 -6.87 -8.83
N ASN A 241 -17.30 -5.88 -9.72
CA ASN A 241 -18.25 -4.78 -9.79
C ASN A 241 -19.65 -5.23 -10.15
N GLN A 242 -19.78 -6.22 -11.04
CA GLN A 242 -21.09 -6.78 -11.37
C GLN A 242 -21.73 -7.44 -10.15
N LEU A 243 -20.97 -8.22 -9.38
CA LEU A 243 -21.42 -8.81 -8.12
C LEU A 243 -21.83 -7.73 -7.11
N ARG A 244 -20.93 -6.77 -6.86
CA ARG A 244 -21.16 -5.68 -5.90
C ARG A 244 -22.39 -4.84 -6.26
N LYS A 245 -22.58 -4.55 -7.55
CA LYS A 245 -23.75 -3.83 -8.05
C LYS A 245 -25.05 -4.62 -7.83
N GLN A 246 -25.05 -5.93 -8.04
CA GLN A 246 -26.22 -6.78 -7.77
C GLN A 246 -26.62 -6.77 -6.28
N GLN A 247 -25.64 -6.61 -5.40
CA GLN A 247 -25.85 -6.51 -3.94
C GLN A 247 -26.07 -5.08 -3.44
N GLY A 248 -26.11 -4.08 -4.33
CA GLY A 248 -26.30 -2.67 -3.96
C GLY A 248 -25.08 -2.02 -3.29
N LEU A 249 -23.88 -2.59 -3.44
CA LEU A 249 -22.63 -2.07 -2.90
C LEU A 249 -21.95 -1.08 -3.87
N ASN A 250 -21.02 -0.27 -3.36
CA ASN A 250 -20.20 0.62 -4.20
C ASN A 250 -19.29 -0.18 -5.13
N THR A 251 -19.06 0.34 -6.33
CA THR A 251 -18.17 -0.25 -7.35
C THR A 251 -16.85 0.49 -7.43
N PHE A 252 -15.83 -0.17 -7.99
CA PHE A 252 -14.49 0.37 -8.11
C PHE A 252 -14.16 0.75 -9.55
N VAL A 253 -13.45 1.85 -9.74
CA VAL A 253 -12.89 2.21 -11.05
C VAL A 253 -11.44 1.75 -11.17
N LEU A 254 -11.03 1.26 -12.33
CA LEU A 254 -9.62 1.01 -12.63
C LEU A 254 -9.03 2.29 -13.24
N ARG A 255 -8.06 2.90 -12.56
CA ARG A 255 -7.36 4.15 -12.92
C ARG A 255 -5.84 3.92 -12.85
N PRO A 256 -5.28 3.16 -13.81
CA PRO A 256 -3.84 2.94 -13.91
C PRO A 256 -3.13 4.19 -14.46
#